data_AF-A0A4Q2CZL5-F1
#
_entry.id   AF-A0A4Q2CZL5-F1
#
_cell.length_a   1.000
_cell.length_b   1.000
_cell.length_c   1.000
_cell.angle_alpha   90.00
_cell.angle_beta   90.00
_cell.angle_gamma   90.00
#
_symmetry.space_group_name_H-M   'P 1'
#
loop_
_entity.id
_entity.type
_entity.pdbx_description
1 polymer ?
#
loop_
_entity_poly.entity_id
_entity_poly.type
_entity_poly.pdbx_seq_one_letter_code
_entity_poly.pdbx_strand_id
1 'polypeptide(L)'
;MSSRYFDTKLLNVFFTRSLASLLKDTPVIVSSVNPGFCYSDLARELTGIEVLLMRIIRKLLARKAEEGGRQLVYAAVGSSEDPTRLQGAYVNLHKVDEPSDYVLGEKGMRRQNKLWADLVGELSKIDGRISSIIHDLGSLS
;
A
#
# COMPACT_ATOMS: atom_id res chain seq x y z
N MET A 1 -3.96 18.81 -4.59
CA MET A 1 -3.55 17.67 -3.73
C MET A 1 -2.22 18.02 -3.08
N SER A 2 -2.11 17.91 -1.76
CA SER A 2 -0.91 18.29 -1.02
C SER A 2 0.15 17.17 -1.01
N SER A 3 1.39 17.52 -0.68
CA SER A 3 2.49 16.56 -0.43
C SER A 3 2.06 15.39 0.47
N ARG A 4 1.20 15.67 1.47
CA ARG A 4 0.71 14.69 2.44
C ARG A 4 0.03 13.50 1.79
N TYR A 5 -0.66 13.68 0.65
CA TYR A 5 -1.26 12.55 -0.05
C TYR A 5 -0.20 11.56 -0.51
N PHE A 6 0.84 12.05 -1.20
CA PHE A 6 1.93 11.21 -1.68
C PHE A 6 2.68 10.54 -0.53
N ASP A 7 2.90 11.29 0.56
CA ASP A 7 3.49 10.74 1.78
C ASP A 7 2.65 9.58 2.33
N THR A 8 1.32 9.73 2.46
CA THR A 8 0.47 8.64 2.95
C THR A 8 0.49 7.41 2.05
N LYS A 9 0.62 7.57 0.72
CA LYS A 9 0.73 6.44 -0.21
C LYS A 9 2.08 5.74 -0.09
N LEU A 10 3.15 6.49 0.16
CA LEU A 10 4.46 5.94 0.47
C LEU A 10 4.43 5.14 1.78
N LEU A 11 3.75 5.65 2.81
CA LEU A 11 3.58 4.93 4.09
C LEU A 11 2.86 3.59 3.90
N ASN A 12 1.86 3.51 3.02
CA ASN A 12 1.20 2.23 2.70
C ASN A 12 2.17 1.20 2.11
N VAL A 13 3.07 1.62 1.23
CA VAL A 13 4.09 0.73 0.63
C VAL A 13 5.07 0.26 1.72
N PHE A 14 5.56 1.16 2.57
CA PHE A 14 6.42 0.80 3.69
C PHE A 14 5.74 -0.16 4.68
N PHE A 15 4.50 0.12 5.07
CA PHE A 15 3.71 -0.74 5.95
C PHE A 15 3.56 -2.15 5.35
N THR A 16 3.17 -2.23 4.09
CA THR A 16 2.99 -3.51 3.37
C THR A 16 4.27 -4.33 3.37
N ARG A 17 5.41 -3.71 3.08
CA ARG A 17 6.71 -4.38 3.06
C ARG A 17 7.12 -4.90 4.43
N SER A 18 6.93 -4.11 5.49
CA SER A 18 7.25 -4.53 6.86
C SER A 18 6.32 -5.66 7.33
N LEU A 19 5.02 -5.56 7.05
CA LEU A 19 4.05 -6.59 7.42
C LEU A 19 4.29 -7.89 6.64
N ALA A 20 4.60 -7.79 5.33
CA ALA A 20 4.97 -8.96 4.53
C ALA A 20 6.24 -9.64 5.04
N SER A 21 7.23 -8.86 5.51
CA SER A 21 8.44 -9.41 6.13
C SER A 21 8.13 -10.14 7.43
N LEU A 22 7.23 -9.62 8.26
CA LEU A 22 6.81 -10.26 9.50
C LEU A 22 6.06 -11.59 9.23
N LEU A 23 5.28 -11.62 8.16
CA LEU A 23 4.40 -12.75 7.82
C LEU A 23 5.02 -13.72 6.80
N LYS A 24 6.32 -13.61 6.51
CA LYS A 24 6.99 -14.37 5.43
C LYS A 24 6.85 -15.91 5.57
N ASP A 25 6.75 -16.41 6.80
CA ASP A 25 6.63 -17.85 7.10
C ASP A 25 5.18 -18.29 7.39
N THR A 26 4.22 -17.42 7.10
CA THR A 26 2.78 -17.69 7.25
C THR A 26 2.14 -17.86 5.87
N PRO A 27 0.97 -18.51 5.77
CA PRO A 27 0.23 -18.58 4.50
C PRO A 27 -0.43 -17.25 4.10
N VAL A 28 -0.23 -16.16 4.86
CA VAL A 28 -0.88 -14.87 4.62
C VAL A 28 -0.04 -14.04 3.66
N ILE A 29 -0.65 -13.70 2.52
CA ILE A 29 -0.04 -12.84 1.49
C ILE A 29 -0.41 -11.38 1.71
N VAL A 30 0.58 -10.49 1.67
CA VAL A 30 0.42 -9.06 1.87
C VAL A 30 0.97 -8.31 0.66
N SER A 31 0.13 -7.53 -0.02
CA SER A 31 0.53 -6.71 -1.17
C SER A 31 -0.08 -5.31 -1.09
N SER A 32 0.53 -4.36 -1.80
CA SER A 32 0.02 -2.99 -1.93
C SER A 32 -0.44 -2.76 -3.35
N VAL A 33 -1.58 -2.09 -3.53
CA VAL A 33 -2.22 -1.93 -4.85
C VAL A 33 -2.37 -0.45 -5.19
N ASN A 34 -1.84 -0.06 -6.34
CA ASN A 34 -2.17 1.18 -7.02
C ASN A 34 -3.12 0.89 -8.20
N PRO A 35 -4.43 1.14 -8.04
CA PRO A 35 -5.41 0.91 -9.10
C PRO A 35 -5.31 1.93 -10.25
N GLY A 36 -4.40 2.89 -10.15
CA GLY A 36 -4.34 4.03 -11.06
C GLY A 36 -5.42 5.06 -10.76
N PHE A 37 -5.53 6.04 -11.65
CA PHE A 37 -6.50 7.11 -11.50
C PHE A 37 -7.89 6.62 -11.92
N CYS A 38 -8.80 6.50 -10.95
CA CYS A 38 -10.15 5.98 -11.15
C CYS A 38 -11.21 7.04 -10.84
N TYR A 39 -12.37 6.96 -11.51
CA TYR A 39 -13.56 7.71 -11.16
C TYR A 39 -13.97 7.40 -9.73
N SER A 40 -13.78 8.36 -8.84
CA SER A 40 -14.03 8.25 -7.41
C SER A 40 -14.21 9.64 -6.79
N ASP A 41 -14.71 9.68 -5.57
CA ASP A 41 -14.84 10.90 -4.77
C ASP A 41 -13.54 11.33 -4.09
N LEU A 42 -12.38 10.92 -4.63
CA LEU A 42 -11.07 11.29 -4.09
C LEU A 42 -10.86 12.82 -4.07
N ALA A 43 -11.41 13.52 -5.06
CA ALA A 43 -11.27 14.96 -5.21
C ALA A 43 -12.51 15.75 -4.77
N ARG A 44 -13.35 15.18 -3.89
CA ARG A 44 -14.62 15.79 -3.44
C ARG A 44 -14.45 17.10 -2.66
N GLU A 45 -13.29 17.31 -2.05
CA GLU A 45 -12.99 18.52 -1.25
C GLU A 45 -12.42 19.67 -2.09
N LEU A 46 -12.19 19.46 -3.39
CA LEU A 46 -11.72 20.53 -4.26
C LEU A 46 -12.81 21.59 -4.47
N THR A 47 -12.40 22.84 -4.56
CA THR A 47 -13.30 23.98 -4.78
C THR A 47 -12.77 24.90 -5.88
N GLY A 48 -13.63 25.75 -6.43
CA GLY A 48 -13.25 26.72 -7.46
C GLY A 48 -12.70 26.09 -8.75
N ILE A 49 -11.64 26.70 -9.30
CA ILE A 49 -11.08 26.33 -10.61
C ILE A 49 -10.48 24.92 -10.64
N GLU A 50 -10.06 24.40 -9.49
CA GLU A 50 -9.51 23.05 -9.35
C GLU A 50 -10.55 21.98 -9.69
N VAL A 51 -11.84 22.23 -9.43
CA VAL A 51 -12.93 21.31 -9.80
C VAL A 51 -13.05 21.19 -11.31
N LEU A 52 -12.97 22.32 -12.03
CA LEU A 52 -13.07 22.31 -13.49
C LEU A 52 -11.88 21.56 -14.11
N LEU A 53 -10.66 21.85 -13.64
CA LEU A 53 -9.46 21.14 -14.07
C LEU A 53 -9.57 19.64 -13.79
N MET A 54 -10.00 19.25 -12.58
CA MET A 54 -10.16 17.84 -12.24
C MET A 54 -11.28 17.14 -13.02
N ARG A 55 -12.35 17.84 -13.42
CA ARG A 55 -13.35 17.27 -14.33
C ARG A 55 -12.77 16.95 -15.70
N ILE A 56 -11.92 17.82 -16.24
CA ILE A 56 -11.22 17.59 -17.51
C ILE A 56 -10.25 16.40 -17.37
N ILE A 57 -9.42 16.40 -16.32
CA ILE A 57 -8.47 15.31 -16.06
C ILE A 57 -9.20 13.97 -15.88
N ARG A 58 -10.30 13.93 -15.12
CA ARG A 58 -11.14 12.73 -14.98
C ARG A 58 -11.67 12.26 -16.33
N LYS A 59 -12.20 13.16 -17.14
CA LYS A 59 -12.74 12.81 -18.47
C LYS A 59 -11.69 12.19 -19.39
N LEU A 60 -10.44 12.66 -19.32
CA LEU A 60 -9.37 12.23 -20.21
C LEU A 60 -8.61 11.00 -19.70
N LEU A 61 -8.40 10.89 -18.39
CA LEU A 61 -7.43 9.95 -17.82
C LEU A 61 -8.03 8.96 -16.81
N ALA A 62 -9.23 9.22 -16.27
CA ALA A 62 -9.78 8.34 -15.24
C ALA A 62 -10.34 7.05 -15.84
N ARG A 63 -9.91 5.95 -15.25
CA ARG A 63 -10.52 4.62 -15.43
C ARG A 63 -11.85 4.56 -14.71
N LYS A 64 -12.75 3.69 -15.15
CA LYS A 64 -13.98 3.41 -14.41
C LYS A 64 -13.65 2.75 -13.07
N ALA A 65 -14.52 2.91 -12.07
CA ALA A 65 -14.32 2.32 -10.76
C ALA A 65 -14.20 0.79 -10.82
N GLU A 66 -14.98 0.16 -11.71
CA GLU A 66 -14.97 -1.27 -11.96
C GLU A 66 -13.62 -1.74 -12.55
N GLU A 67 -13.00 -0.94 -13.41
CA GLU A 67 -11.67 -1.25 -13.97
C GLU A 67 -10.58 -1.17 -12.90
N GLY A 68 -10.65 -0.17 -12.02
CA GLY A 68 -9.79 -0.08 -10.85
C GLY A 68 -9.99 -1.23 -9.88
N GLY A 69 -11.25 -1.63 -9.64
CA GLY A 69 -11.62 -2.73 -8.76
C GLY A 69 -11.01 -4.08 -9.17
N ARG A 70 -10.88 -4.33 -10.49
CA ARG A 70 -10.21 -5.54 -10.99
C ARG A 70 -8.77 -5.69 -10.49
N GLN A 71 -8.06 -4.60 -10.19
CA GLN A 71 -6.70 -4.67 -9.66
C GLN A 71 -6.66 -5.16 -8.22
N LEU A 72 -7.65 -4.76 -7.42
CA LEU A 72 -7.82 -5.26 -6.06
C LEU A 72 -8.14 -6.76 -6.08
N VAL A 73 -9.04 -7.18 -6.99
CA VAL A 73 -9.36 -8.60 -7.19
C VAL A 73 -8.13 -9.40 -7.62
N TYR A 74 -7.36 -8.90 -8.60
CA TYR A 74 -6.11 -9.53 -9.03
C TYR A 74 -5.15 -9.73 -7.86
N ALA A 75 -4.95 -8.70 -7.04
CA ALA A 75 -4.04 -8.78 -5.89
C ALA A 75 -4.57 -9.70 -4.76
N ALA A 76 -5.89 -9.79 -4.61
CA ALA A 76 -6.52 -10.62 -3.58
C ALA A 76 -6.56 -12.11 -3.96
N VAL A 77 -6.81 -12.42 -5.24
CA VAL A 77 -6.88 -13.81 -5.73
C VAL A 77 -5.48 -14.39 -5.99
N GLY A 78 -4.53 -13.54 -6.38
CA GLY A 78 -3.16 -13.97 -6.67
C GLY A 78 -3.05 -14.85 -7.91
N SER A 79 -1.97 -15.64 -7.96
CA SER A 79 -1.73 -16.63 -9.01
C SER A 79 -1.76 -18.03 -8.40
N SER A 80 -2.49 -18.95 -9.03
CA SER A 80 -2.48 -20.37 -8.64
C SER A 80 -1.13 -21.04 -8.93
N GLU A 81 -0.37 -20.51 -9.90
CA GLU A 81 0.93 -21.05 -10.30
C GLU A 81 2.07 -20.58 -9.38
N ASP A 82 1.94 -19.37 -8.83
CA ASP A 82 2.89 -18.79 -7.89
C ASP A 82 2.13 -18.02 -6.80
N PRO A 83 1.71 -18.73 -5.73
CA PRO A 83 0.99 -18.13 -4.62
C PRO A 83 1.81 -17.06 -3.88
N THR A 84 3.14 -17.12 -3.96
CA THR A 84 4.06 -16.23 -3.24
C THR A 84 4.40 -14.96 -4.01
N ARG A 85 4.11 -14.91 -5.32
CA ARG A 85 4.42 -13.79 -6.23
C ARG A 85 4.07 -12.42 -5.68
N LEU A 86 2.98 -12.34 -4.93
CA LEU A 86 2.44 -11.09 -4.42
C LEU A 86 2.95 -10.72 -3.02
N GLN A 87 3.75 -11.57 -2.37
CA GLN A 87 4.24 -11.30 -1.03
C GLN A 87 5.17 -10.08 -1.02
N GLY A 88 4.77 -9.04 -0.29
CA GLY A 88 5.47 -7.76 -0.22
C GLY A 88 5.45 -6.94 -1.51
N ALA A 89 4.69 -7.38 -2.52
CA ALA A 89 4.70 -6.79 -3.85
C ALA A 89 3.98 -5.42 -3.88
N TYR A 90 4.45 -4.56 -4.79
CA TYR A 90 3.71 -3.38 -5.23
C TYR A 90 3.03 -3.69 -6.56
N VAL A 91 1.71 -3.76 -6.56
CA VAL A 91 0.88 -3.99 -7.74
C VAL A 91 0.49 -2.64 -8.33
N ASN A 92 0.89 -2.38 -9.56
CA ASN A 92 0.64 -1.13 -10.26
C ASN A 92 0.03 -1.43 -11.62
N LEU A 93 -1.22 -1.03 -11.85
CA LEU A 93 -1.91 -1.22 -13.13
C LEU A 93 -1.90 -2.67 -13.64
N HIS A 94 -2.38 -3.61 -12.82
CA HIS A 94 -2.47 -5.07 -13.12
C HIS A 94 -1.14 -5.81 -13.29
N LYS A 95 -0.02 -5.24 -12.85
CA LYS A 95 1.28 -5.93 -12.83
C LYS A 95 1.99 -5.74 -11.50
N VAL A 96 2.84 -6.70 -11.14
CA VAL A 96 3.85 -6.48 -10.11
C VAL A 96 4.87 -5.52 -10.68
N ASP A 97 5.19 -4.47 -9.94
CA ASP A 97 6.09 -3.41 -10.32
C ASP A 97 7.08 -3.15 -9.19
N GLU A 98 8.28 -2.72 -9.55
CA GLU A 98 9.24 -2.29 -8.55
C GLU A 98 8.79 -0.94 -7.93
N PRO A 99 8.81 -0.79 -6.60
CA PRO A 99 8.62 0.52 -5.99
C PRO A 99 9.80 1.44 -6.30
N SER A 100 9.71 2.73 -5.99
CA SER A 100 10.79 3.67 -6.33
C SER A 100 12.14 3.34 -5.67
N ASP A 101 13.24 3.77 -6.29
CA ASP A 101 14.61 3.65 -5.73
C ASP A 101 14.72 4.19 -4.31
N TYR A 102 13.91 5.20 -3.97
CA TYR A 102 13.87 5.71 -2.60
C TYR A 102 13.41 4.65 -1.60
N VAL A 103 12.37 3.87 -1.95
CA VAL A 103 11.84 2.79 -1.11
C VAL A 103 12.86 1.69 -0.90
N LEU A 104 13.60 1.33 -1.96
CA LEU A 104 14.60 0.26 -1.94
C LEU A 104 15.93 0.72 -1.33
N GLY A 105 16.23 2.01 -1.41
CA GLY A 105 17.44 2.60 -0.91
C GLY A 105 17.50 2.67 0.62
N GLU A 106 18.72 2.84 1.12
CA GLU A 106 19.01 2.87 2.56
C GLU A 106 18.18 3.89 3.33
N LYS A 107 17.98 5.09 2.76
CA LYS A 107 17.15 6.13 3.38
C LYS A 107 15.70 5.70 3.53
N GLY A 108 15.13 5.03 2.51
CA GLY A 108 13.77 4.49 2.57
C GLY A 108 13.65 3.38 3.60
N MET A 109 14.59 2.43 3.60
CA MET A 109 14.60 1.35 4.60
C MET A 109 14.65 1.88 6.03
N ARG A 110 15.48 2.90 6.31
CA ARG A 110 15.50 3.56 7.64
C ARG A 110 14.14 4.16 7.99
N ARG A 111 13.44 4.79 7.03
CA ARG A 111 12.10 5.36 7.25
C ARG A 111 11.04 4.27 7.41
N GLN A 112 11.11 3.19 6.65
CA GLN A 112 10.23 2.02 6.76
C GLN A 112 10.33 1.39 8.15
N ASN A 113 11.55 1.15 8.62
CA ASN A 113 11.78 0.56 9.95
C ASN A 113 11.31 1.49 11.07
N LYS A 114 11.56 2.80 10.93
CA LYS A 114 11.05 3.79 11.88
C LYS A 114 9.52 3.82 11.91
N LEU A 115 8.87 3.86 10.74
CA LEU A 115 7.41 3.83 10.63
C LEU A 115 6.84 2.60 11.33
N TRP A 116 7.43 1.43 11.08
CA TRP A 116 6.99 0.17 11.68
C TRP A 116 7.13 0.20 13.20
N ALA A 117 8.29 0.59 13.73
CA ALA A 117 8.54 0.68 15.16
C ALA A 117 7.59 1.68 15.85
N ASP A 118 7.41 2.87 15.27
CA ASP A 118 6.50 3.89 15.81
C ASP A 118 5.03 3.38 15.79
N LEU A 119 4.59 2.75 14.69
CA LEU A 119 3.25 2.20 14.56
C LEU A 119 2.97 1.12 15.61
N VAL A 120 3.88 0.16 15.76
CA VAL A 120 3.77 -0.90 16.78
C VAL A 120 3.75 -0.28 18.18
N GLY A 121 4.63 0.69 18.44
CA GLY A 121 4.68 1.40 19.72
C GLY A 121 3.37 2.10 20.07
N GLU A 122 2.74 2.80 19.12
CA GLU A 122 1.45 3.46 19.37
C GLU A 122 0.30 2.45 19.53
N LEU A 123 0.24 1.41 18.69
CA LEU A 123 -0.82 0.42 18.78
C LEU A 123 -0.72 -0.42 20.06
N SER A 124 0.49 -0.75 20.53
CA SER A 124 0.69 -1.50 21.77
C SER A 124 0.28 -0.73 23.03
N LYS A 125 0.18 0.61 22.99
CA LYS A 125 -0.41 1.40 24.08
C LYS A 125 -1.93 1.20 24.18
N ILE A 126 -2.57 0.82 23.08
CA ILE A 126 -4.02 0.59 23.01
C ILE A 126 -4.32 -0.88 23.32
N ASP A 127 -3.55 -1.82 22.76
CA ASP A 127 -3.69 -3.25 22.98
C ASP A 127 -2.33 -3.92 23.20
N GLY A 128 -2.04 -4.29 24.45
CA GLY A 128 -0.76 -4.91 24.84
C GLY A 128 -0.47 -6.25 24.16
N ARG A 129 -1.48 -6.93 23.58
CA ARG A 129 -1.29 -8.20 22.87
C ARG A 129 -0.47 -8.04 21.59
N ILE A 130 -0.45 -6.84 21.00
CA ILE A 130 0.22 -6.56 19.73
C ILE A 130 1.72 -6.88 19.82
N SER A 131 2.38 -6.46 20.91
CA SER A 131 3.81 -6.74 21.11
C SER A 131 4.08 -8.25 21.22
N SER A 132 3.21 -9.01 21.89
CA SER A 132 3.34 -10.47 22.00
C SER A 132 3.17 -11.13 20.64
N ILE A 133 2.11 -10.78 19.90
CA ILE A 133 1.82 -11.36 18.58
C ILE A 133 2.97 -11.12 17.60
N ILE A 134 3.52 -9.90 17.58
CA ILE A 134 4.64 -9.56 16.70
C ILE A 134 5.90 -10.33 17.10
N HIS A 135 6.18 -10.45 18.40
CA HIS A 135 7.31 -11.25 18.87
C HIS A 135 7.17 -12.71 18.45
N ASP A 136 5.98 -13.30 18.62
CA ASP A 136 5.72 -14.70 18.27
C ASP A 136 5.88 -14.92 16.77
N LEU A 137 5.31 -14.04 15.93
CA LEU A 137 5.45 -14.09 14.48
C LEU A 137 6.89 -13.86 14.00
N GLY A 138 7.64 -12.97 14.64
CA GLY A 138 9.04 -12.69 14.32
C GLY A 138 10.00 -13.80 14.76
N SER A 139 9.63 -14.57 15.79
CA SER A 139 10.42 -15.71 16.29
C SER A 139 10.34 -16.95 15.41
N LEU A 140 9.36 -17.01 14.51
CA LEU A 140 9.17 -18.08 13.51
C LEU A 140 10.08 -17.93 12.28
N SER A 141 10.93 -16.89 12.26
CA SER A 141 11.48 -16.27 11.06
C SER A 141 13.00 -16.13 11.11
#